data_AF-A0A0N5C5Z2-F1
#
_entry.id   AF-A0A0N5C5Z2-F1
#
_cell.length_a   1.000
_cell.length_b   1.000
_cell.length_c   1.000
_cell.angle_alpha   90.00
_cell.angle_beta   90.00
_cell.angle_gamma   90.00
#
_symmetry.space_group_name_H-M   'P 1'
#
loop_
_entity.id
_entity.type
_entity.pdbx_description
1 polymer ?
#
loop_
_entity_poly.entity_id
_entity_poly.type
_entity_poly.pdbx_seq_one_letter_code
_entity_poly.pdbx_strand_id
1 'polypeptide(L)'
;MGLISVLFTTETFAVGLNKPARTVLFTRLSKYDGASSRLISPEKYIQMAGTAGRKGMDTKGIVVLMVRKNIGTNALEKMVKGKSDCVNSAFCPTYSMILNFSRSFSVEELLV
;
A
#
# COMPACT_ATOMS: atom_id res chain seq x y z
N MET A 1 -25.05 -10.11 4.04
CA MET A 1 -24.81 -9.95 5.49
C MET A 1 -23.41 -10.44 5.80
N GLY A 2 -22.56 -9.61 6.41
CA GLY A 2 -21.19 -10.00 6.79
C GLY A 2 -21.22 -10.73 8.14
N LEU A 3 -20.60 -11.91 8.20
CA LEU A 3 -20.54 -12.75 9.41
C LEU A 3 -19.51 -12.27 10.44
N ILE A 4 -18.57 -11.42 10.01
CA ILE A 4 -17.44 -10.96 10.80
C ILE A 4 -17.64 -9.48 11.12
N SER A 5 -17.70 -9.15 12.41
CA SER A 5 -17.86 -7.78 12.92
C SER A 5 -16.52 -7.07 13.08
N VAL A 6 -15.46 -7.80 13.42
CA VAL A 6 -14.11 -7.28 13.65
C VAL A 6 -13.09 -8.20 12.98
N LEU A 7 -12.18 -7.60 12.20
CA LEU A 7 -11.10 -8.32 11.52
C LEU A 7 -9.77 -7.63 11.82
N PHE A 8 -8.79 -8.41 12.28
CA PHE A 8 -7.41 -7.95 12.42
C PHE A 8 -6.62 -8.36 11.18
N THR A 9 -5.98 -7.40 10.53
CA THR A 9 -5.27 -7.63 9.28
C THR A 9 -3.90 -6.96 9.30
N THR A 10 -3.03 -7.45 8.43
CA THR A 10 -1.76 -6.81 8.07
C THR A 10 -1.94 -5.97 6.80
N GLU A 11 -0.92 -5.18 6.48
CA GLU A 11 -0.90 -4.27 5.31
C GLU A 11 -1.36 -4.91 4.00
N THR A 12 -1.00 -6.18 3.76
CA THR A 12 -1.30 -6.90 2.52
C THR A 12 -2.79 -7.07 2.25
N PHE A 13 -3.63 -7.05 3.29
CA PHE A 13 -5.07 -7.18 3.14
C PHE A 13 -5.68 -6.03 2.34
N ALA A 14 -5.15 -4.81 2.52
CA ALA A 14 -5.67 -3.62 1.84
C ALA A 14 -5.40 -3.62 0.33
N VAL A 15 -4.38 -4.34 -0.13
CA VAL A 15 -3.99 -4.39 -1.54
C VAL A 15 -4.71 -5.53 -2.27
N GLY A 16 -4.92 -6.67 -1.60
CA GLY A 16 -5.32 -7.92 -2.26
C GLY A 16 -6.82 -8.21 -2.34
N LEU A 17 -7.66 -7.52 -1.57
CA LEU A 17 -9.09 -7.88 -1.45
C LEU A 17 -10.00 -6.66 -1.56
N ASN A 18 -11.02 -6.74 -2.44
CA ASN A 18 -12.10 -5.76 -2.52
C ASN A 18 -13.14 -5.99 -1.40
N LYS A 19 -12.69 -5.97 -0.14
CA LYS A 19 -13.55 -6.16 1.04
C LYS A 19 -13.55 -4.87 1.88
N PRO A 20 -14.43 -3.90 1.55
CA PRO A 20 -14.54 -2.66 2.30
C PRO A 20 -15.12 -2.88 3.70
N ALA A 21 -14.63 -2.14 4.67
CA ALA A 21 -15.10 -2.12 6.05
C ALA A 21 -15.74 -0.76 6.37
N ARG A 22 -16.69 -0.70 7.31
CA ARG A 22 -17.27 0.60 7.73
C ARG A 22 -16.21 1.51 8.38
N THR A 23 -15.27 0.92 9.11
CA THR A 23 -14.25 1.62 9.87
C THR A 23 -12.92 0.88 9.79
N VAL A 24 -11.84 1.62 9.63
CA VAL A 24 -10.47 1.11 9.67
C VAL A 24 -9.75 1.72 10.87
N LEU A 25 -9.07 0.88 11.66
CA LEU A 25 -8.34 1.32 12.84
C LEU A 25 -6.86 0.95 12.70
N PHE A 26 -5.98 1.94 12.79
CA PHE A 26 -4.55 1.77 12.81
C PHE A 26 -4.06 1.67 14.25
N THR A 27 -3.62 0.47 14.65
CA THR A 27 -3.08 0.24 16.01
C THR A 27 -1.66 0.78 16.18
N ARG A 28 -0.90 0.89 15.08
CA ARG A 28 0.47 1.39 15.03
C ARG A 28 0.72 2.09 13.70
N LEU A 29 1.44 3.21 13.74
CA LEU A 29 1.76 4.03 12.57
C LEU A 29 3.20 3.83 12.05
N SER A 30 3.94 2.90 12.65
CA SER A 30 5.29 2.54 12.23
C SER A 30 5.39 1.07 11.88
N LYS A 31 6.10 0.79 10.79
CA LYS A 31 6.41 -0.55 10.29
C LYS A 31 7.90 -0.83 10.42
N TYR A 32 8.26 -2.09 10.63
CA TYR A 32 9.64 -2.55 10.55
C TYR A 32 9.89 -3.16 9.17
N ASP A 33 10.88 -2.67 8.45
CA ASP A 33 11.21 -3.13 7.08
C ASP A 33 12.48 -4.00 7.06
N GLY A 34 12.76 -4.73 8.14
CA GLY A 34 13.94 -5.60 8.24
C GLY A 34 15.18 -4.92 8.83
N ALA A 35 15.32 -3.60 8.66
CA ALA A 35 16.46 -2.82 9.17
C ALA A 35 16.08 -1.78 10.23
N SER A 36 14.97 -1.04 10.03
CA SER A 36 14.56 0.03 10.93
C SER A 36 13.04 0.12 11.03
N SER A 37 12.57 0.74 12.11
CA SER A 37 11.15 1.08 12.27
C SER A 37 10.90 2.48 11.71
N ARG A 38 10.22 2.56 10.57
CA ARG A 38 9.85 3.82 9.91
C ARG A 38 8.35 4.05 9.94
N LEU A 39 7.94 5.30 9.76
CA LEU A 39 6.52 5.65 9.59
C LEU A 39 5.98 5.00 8.31
N ILE A 40 4.69 4.65 8.31
CA ILE A 40 4.00 4.17 7.10
C ILE A 40 4.07 5.26 6.02
N SER A 41 4.35 4.87 4.77
CA SER A 41 4.36 5.81 3.64
C SER A 41 2.94 6.30 3.32
N PRO A 42 2.78 7.51 2.75
CA PRO A 42 1.46 8.03 2.41
C PRO A 42 0.67 7.12 1.47
N GLU A 43 1.33 6.49 0.50
CA GLU A 43 0.71 5.53 -0.43
C GLU A 43 0.07 4.36 0.33
N LYS A 44 0.82 3.71 1.21
CA LYS A 44 0.35 2.57 2.01
C LYS A 44 -0.78 2.99 2.94
N TYR A 45 -0.66 4.17 3.54
CA TYR A 45 -1.73 4.75 4.34
C TYR A 45 -3.01 4.93 3.51
N ILE A 46 -2.93 5.53 2.32
CA ILE A 46 -4.08 5.73 1.42
C ILE A 46 -4.69 4.39 1.00
N GLN A 47 -3.87 3.39 0.65
CA GLN A 47 -4.35 2.06 0.30
C GLN A 47 -5.13 1.40 1.45
N MET A 48 -4.60 1.45 2.67
CA MET A 48 -5.28 0.89 3.85
C MET A 48 -6.52 1.69 4.26
N ALA A 49 -6.39 3.01 4.37
CA ALA A 49 -7.48 3.91 4.77
C ALA A 49 -8.61 3.94 3.74
N GLY A 50 -8.30 3.77 2.45
CA GLY A 50 -9.26 3.73 1.36
C GLY A 50 -10.23 2.53 1.41
N THR A 51 -9.94 1.52 2.22
CA THR A 51 -10.89 0.41 2.47
C THR A 51 -12.02 0.78 3.43
N ALA A 52 -11.96 1.96 4.07
CA ALA A 52 -13.00 2.46 4.94
C ALA A 52 -14.17 3.07 4.15
N GLY A 53 -15.39 2.65 4.51
CA GLY A 53 -16.64 3.08 3.89
C GLY A 53 -17.13 2.10 2.81
N ARG A 54 -18.29 1.48 3.04
CA ARG A 54 -18.92 0.60 2.06
C ARG A 54 -19.84 1.42 1.15
N LYS A 55 -19.53 1.43 -0.15
CA LYS A 55 -20.31 2.15 -1.17
C LYS A 55 -21.79 1.75 -1.11
N GLY A 56 -22.68 2.73 -0.95
CA GLY A 56 -24.13 2.52 -0.90
C GLY A 56 -24.67 2.02 0.45
N MET A 57 -23.82 1.78 1.46
CA MET A 57 -24.27 1.39 2.81
C MET A 57 -23.87 2.40 3.88
N ASP A 58 -22.66 2.96 3.80
CA ASP A 58 -22.15 3.91 4.77
C ASP A 58 -22.10 5.30 4.14
N THR A 59 -22.53 6.34 4.87
CA THR A 59 -22.48 7.74 4.40
C THR A 59 -21.05 8.28 4.32
N LYS A 60 -20.17 7.81 5.19
CA LYS A 60 -18.75 8.17 5.27
C LYS A 60 -17.93 6.97 5.74
N GLY A 61 -16.70 6.85 5.23
CA GLY A 61 -15.69 5.94 5.79
C GLY A 61 -15.02 6.56 7.01
N ILE A 62 -14.89 5.79 8.09
CA ILE A 62 -14.24 6.26 9.32
C ILE A 62 -12.85 5.63 9.41
N VAL A 63 -11.83 6.46 9.64
CA VAL A 63 -10.46 6.01 9.85
C VAL A 63 -9.98 6.52 11.20
N VAL A 64 -9.49 5.62 12.05
CA VAL A 64 -9.02 5.94 13.40
C VAL A 64 -7.54 5.63 13.52
N LEU A 65 -6.75 6.60 13.98
CA LEU A 65 -5.30 6.46 14.20
C LEU A 65 -5.02 6.37 15.69
N MET A 66 -4.49 5.23 16.16
CA MET A 66 -4.07 5.08 17.55
C MET A 66 -2.62 5.58 17.71
N VAL A 67 -2.46 6.78 18.26
CA VAL A 67 -1.16 7.42 18.47
C VAL A 67 -0.71 7.20 19.92
N ARG A 68 0.33 6.39 20.13
CA ARG A 68 0.89 6.10 21.48
C ARG A 68 2.18 6.86 21.82
N LYS A 69 3.00 7.18 20.82
CA LYS A 69 4.25 7.95 20.99
C LYS A 69 4.03 9.38 20.53
N ASN A 70 4.84 10.31 21.04
CA ASN A 70 4.89 11.67 20.55
C ASN A 70 5.48 11.69 19.12
N ILE A 71 4.64 11.38 18.14
CA ILE A 71 4.95 11.50 16.72
C ILE A 71 4.81 12.98 16.37
N GLY A 72 5.84 13.57 15.78
CA GLY A 72 5.78 14.96 15.33
C GLY A 72 4.58 15.19 14.42
N THR A 73 3.82 16.25 14.70
CA THR A 73 2.61 16.61 13.96
C THR A 73 2.85 16.72 12.45
N ASN A 74 4.00 17.29 12.06
CA ASN A 74 4.41 17.39 10.65
C ASN A 74 4.57 16.03 9.97
N ALA A 75 5.08 15.01 10.66
CA ALA A 75 5.25 13.68 10.10
C ALA A 75 3.90 12.99 9.91
N LEU A 76 2.98 13.17 10.88
CA LEU A 76 1.62 12.66 10.80
C LEU A 76 0.84 13.33 9.65
N GLU A 77 0.97 14.65 9.50
CA GLU A 77 0.34 15.39 8.42
C GLU A 77 0.87 14.94 7.05
N LYS A 78 2.19 14.76 6.93
CA LYS A 78 2.79 14.20 5.70
C LYS A 78 2.29 12.80 5.39
N MET A 79 2.08 11.95 6.38
CA MET A 79 1.53 10.60 6.19
C MET A 79 0.08 10.65 5.70
N VAL A 80 -0.76 11.50 6.31
CA VAL A 80 -2.20 11.53 6.04
C VAL A 80 -2.54 12.30 4.75
N LYS A 81 -1.86 13.43 4.51
CA LYS A 81 -2.10 14.32 3.36
C LYS A 81 -1.06 14.15 2.25
N GLY A 82 -0.08 13.28 2.43
CA GLY A 82 0.96 13.04 1.43
C GLY A 82 0.39 12.50 0.13
N LYS A 83 1.07 12.78 -0.97
CA LYS A 83 0.73 12.21 -2.27
C LYS A 83 1.27 10.79 -2.39
N SER A 84 0.65 9.99 -3.26
CA SER A 84 1.23 8.71 -3.68
C SER A 84 2.57 8.95 -4.35
N ASP A 85 3.50 8.02 -4.13
CA ASP A 85 4.81 8.06 -4.78
C ASP A 85 4.65 7.86 -6.30
N CYS A 86 5.59 8.41 -7.07
CA CYS A 86 5.63 8.21 -8.51
C CYS A 86 5.95 6.75 -8.85
N VAL A 87 5.30 6.20 -9.87
CA VAL A 87 5.63 4.88 -10.39
C VAL A 87 6.97 4.97 -11.13
N ASN A 88 8.03 4.48 -10.48
CA ASN A 88 9.35 4.37 -11.08
C ASN A 88 9.53 2.98 -11.66
N SER A 89 10.18 2.89 -12.83
CA SER A 89 10.52 1.60 -13.43
C SER A 89 11.46 0.83 -12.50
N ALA A 90 11.03 -0.36 -12.10
CA ALA A 90 11.86 -1.36 -11.44
C ALA A 90 12.42 -2.38 -12.45
N PHE A 91 12.43 -2.03 -13.74
CA PHE A 91 12.91 -2.91 -14.79
C PHE A 91 14.40 -3.20 -14.58
N CYS A 92 14.71 -4.48 -14.35
CA CYS A 92 16.07 -4.96 -14.23
C CYS A 92 16.19 -6.19 -15.14
N PRO A 93 16.93 -6.11 -16.26
CA PRO A 93 17.07 -7.23 -17.17
C PRO A 93 17.75 -8.39 -16.45
N THR A 94 17.13 -9.56 -16.52
CA THR A 94 17.67 -10.80 -15.94
C THR A 94 18.25 -11.69 -17.03
N TYR A 95 19.14 -12.61 -16.65
CA TYR A 95 19.78 -13.51 -17.61
C TYR A 95 18.76 -14.35 -18.41
N SER A 96 17.72 -14.86 -17.75
CA SER A 96 16.62 -15.58 -18.41
C SER A 96 15.88 -14.71 -19.42
N MET A 97 15.74 -13.41 -19.15
CA MET A 97 15.14 -12.47 -20.09
C MET A 97 15.98 -12.35 -21.36
N ILE A 98 17.31 -12.17 -21.22
CA ILE A 98 18.25 -12.09 -22.35
C ILE A 98 18.21 -13.36 -23.19
N LEU A 99 18.25 -14.54 -22.55
CA LEU A 99 18.19 -15.83 -23.25
C LEU A 99 16.86 -16.08 -23.97
N ASN A 100 15.74 -15.67 -23.35
CA ASN A 100 14.44 -15.78 -24.00
C ASN A 100 14.35 -14.80 -25.18
N PHE A 101 14.92 -13.61 -25.04
CA PHE A 101 14.96 -12.62 -26.12
C PHE A 101 15.81 -13.09 -27.29
N SER A 102 17.01 -13.64 -27.05
CA SER A 102 17.90 -14.17 -28.10
C SER A 102 17.32 -15.38 -28.85
N ARG A 103 16.37 -16.09 -28.24
CA ARG A 103 15.64 -17.20 -28.88
C ARG A 103 14.44 -16.74 -29.70
N SER A 104 13.87 -15.58 -29.39
CA SER A 104 12.57 -15.13 -29.94
C SER A 104 12.68 -13.95 -30.89
N PHE A 105 13.82 -13.24 -30.89
CA PHE A 105 14.10 -12.08 -31.74
C PHE A 105 15.41 -12.27 -32.51
N SER A 106 15.40 -11.93 -33.80
CA SER A 106 16.61 -11.80 -34.61
C SER A 106 17.43 -10.61 -34.13
N VAL A 107 18.77 -10.73 -34.15
CA VAL A 107 19.73 -9.76 -33.56
C VAL A 107 19.57 -8.32 -34.08
N GLU A 108 18.89 -8.13 -35.21
CA GLU A 108 18.69 -6.84 -35.89
C GLU A 108 17.62 -5.94 -35.25
N GLU A 109 16.63 -6.47 -34.52
CA GLU A 109 15.55 -5.67 -33.90
C GLU A 109 15.93 -5.08 -32.53
N LEU A 110 17.04 -5.51 -31.94
CA LEU A 110 17.48 -5.12 -30.59
C LEU A 110 18.33 -3.84 -30.55
N LEU A 111 18.72 -3.29 -31.70
CA LEU A 111 19.63 -2.14 -31.83
C LEU A 111 18.96 -0.85 -32.30
N VAL A 112 17.63 -0.78 -32.29
CA VAL A 112 16.85 0.43 -32.61
C VAL A 112 16.20 1.01 -31.35
#